data_AF-A0ABD0RXC4-F1
#
_entry.id   AF-A0ABD0RXC4-F1
#
_cell.length_a   1.000
_cell.length_b   1.000
_cell.length_c   1.000
_cell.angle_alpha   90.00
_cell.angle_beta   90.00
_cell.angle_gamma   90.00
#
_symmetry.space_group_name_H-M   'P 1'
#
loop_
_entity.id
_entity.type
_entity.pdbx_description
1 polymer ?
#
loop_
_entity_poly.entity_id
_entity_poly.type
_entity_poly.pdbx_seq_one_letter_code
_entity_poly.pdbx_strand_id
1 'polypeptide(L)' 'ATVIVFQAVAEYRTQVKDQQNFNLDIELYVAGRRNSERWTFRRNNVHLTRSDR' A
#
# COMPACT_ATOMS: atom_id res chain seq x y z
N ALA A 1 -4.99 -19.53 -10.43
CA ALA A 1 -6.22 -18.78 -10.11
C ALA A 1 -5.87 -17.31 -9.88
N THR A 2 -5.66 -16.55 -10.96
CA THR A 2 -5.08 -15.20 -10.87
C THR A 2 -6.11 -14.14 -11.22
N VAL A 3 -6.90 -14.39 -12.27
CA VAL A 3 -7.94 -13.46 -12.77
C VAL A 3 -9.09 -13.26 -11.78
N ILE A 4 -9.60 -14.33 -11.18
CA ILE A 4 -10.76 -14.29 -10.26
C ILE A 4 -10.48 -13.41 -9.03
N VAL A 5 -9.27 -13.51 -8.47
CA VAL A 5 -8.88 -12.73 -7.28
C VAL A 5 -8.78 -11.24 -7.61
N PHE A 6 -8.22 -10.89 -8.77
CA PHE A 6 -8.12 -9.48 -9.17
C PHE A 6 -9.49 -8.85 -9.45
N GLN A 7 -10.42 -9.59 -10.07
CA GLN A 7 -11.79 -9.11 -10.33
C GLN A 7 -12.55 -8.84 -9.02
N ALA A 8 -12.56 -9.83 -8.12
CA ALA A 8 -13.25 -9.70 -6.83
C ALA A 8 -12.72 -8.54 -5.99
N VAL A 9 -11.39 -8.32 -5.97
CA VAL A 9 -10.76 -7.21 -5.25
C VAL A 9 -11.10 -5.85 -5.88
N ALA A 10 -11.15 -5.76 -7.21
CA ALA A 10 -11.52 -4.53 -7.90
C ALA A 10 -12.98 -4.14 -7.63
N GLU A 11 -13.90 -5.09 -7.75
CA GLU A 11 -15.33 -4.87 -7.50
C GLU A 11 -15.59 -4.36 -6.08
N TYR A 12 -14.94 -4.97 -5.07
CA TYR A 12 -15.04 -4.51 -3.69
C TYR A 12 -14.61 -3.05 -3.51
N ARG A 13 -13.46 -2.67 -4.09
CA ARG A 13 -12.94 -1.29 -4.01
C ARG A 13 -13.83 -0.27 -4.72
N THR A 14 -14.52 -0.64 -5.80
CA THR A 14 -15.44 0.27 -6.49
C THR A 14 -16.77 0.51 -5.75
N GLN A 15 -17.26 -0.49 -5.00
CA GLN A 15 -18.55 -0.42 -4.31
C GLN A 15 -18.45 0.27 -2.94
N VAL A 16 -17.31 0.12 -2.25
CA VAL A 16 -17.04 0.81 -0.99
C VAL A 16 -16.56 2.22 -1.32
N LYS A 17 -17.36 3.25 -0.97
CA LYS A 17 -16.95 4.64 -1.19
C LYS A 17 -15.54 4.89 -0.63
N ASP A 18 -14.64 5.39 -1.47
CA ASP A 18 -13.23 5.75 -1.24
C ASP A 18 -13.00 6.84 -0.16
N GLN A 19 -13.87 6.95 0.84
CA GLN A 19 -13.86 8.01 1.85
C GLN A 19 -12.92 7.72 3.03
N GLN A 20 -12.19 6.61 3.05
CA GLN A 20 -11.18 6.42 4.09
C GLN A 20 -10.01 7.39 3.86
N ASN A 21 -9.66 8.13 4.91
CA ASN A 21 -8.43 8.91 4.98
C ASN A 21 -7.24 7.93 4.94
N PHE A 22 -6.82 7.57 3.73
CA PHE A 22 -5.71 6.66 3.51
C PHE A 22 -4.41 7.41 3.84
N ASN A 23 -3.98 7.30 5.09
CA ASN A 23 -2.73 7.83 5.61
C ASN A 23 -2.08 6.75 6.47
N LEU A 24 -1.19 5.99 5.85
CA LEU A 24 -0.42 4.94 6.49
C LEU A 24 1.01 5.42 6.67
N ASP A 25 1.53 5.22 7.87
CA ASP A 25 2.91 5.50 8.23
C ASP A 25 3.57 4.19 8.63
N ILE A 26 4.54 3.76 7.84
CA ILE A 26 5.15 2.44 7.94
C ILE A 26 6.62 2.64 8.22
N GLU A 27 7.13 1.96 9.24
CA GLU A 27 8.55 1.89 9.52
C GLU A 27 9.04 0.46 9.24
N LEU A 28 9.96 0.34 8.29
CA LEU A 28 10.55 -0.91 7.85
C LEU A 28 11.90 -1.12 8.56
N TYR A 29 12.01 -2.24 9.26
CA TYR A 29 13.25 -2.70 9.85
C TYR A 29 13.71 -3.95 9.10
N VAL A 30 14.91 -3.89 8.53
CA VAL A 30 15.54 -5.01 7.84
C VAL A 30 16.72 -5.50 8.67
N ALA A 31 16.71 -6.78 9.03
CA ALA A 31 17.82 -7.38 9.77
C ALA A 31 19.14 -7.19 9.00
N GLY A 32 20.18 -6.70 9.70
CA GLY A 32 21.47 -6.39 9.10
C GLY A 32 21.61 -4.97 8.54
N ARG A 33 20.53 -4.17 8.48
CA ARG A 33 20.60 -2.75 8.17
C ARG A 33 20.63 -1.92 9.44
N ARG A 34 21.48 -0.88 9.47
CA ARG A 34 21.67 -0.01 10.65
C ARG A 34 20.52 0.98 10.86
N ASN A 35 19.86 1.39 9.78
CA ASN A 35 18.80 2.40 9.80
C ASN A 35 17.47 1.76 9.39
N SER A 36 16.38 2.15 10.06
CA SER A 36 15.03 1.90 9.58
C SER A 36 14.70 2.83 8.41
N GLU A 37 13.82 2.36 7.54
CA GLU A 37 13.27 3.17 6.45
C GLU A 37 11.80 3.48 6.75
N ARG A 38 11.43 4.76 6.70
CA ARG A 38 10.05 5.19 6.95
C ARG A 38 9.36 5.55 5.65
N TRP A 39 8.25 4.88 5.37
CA TRP A 39 7.40 5.12 4.21
C TRP A 39 6.05 5.66 4.63
N THR A 40 5.64 6.75 3.98
CA THR A 40 4.30 7.32 4.17
C THR A 40 3.47 7.11 2.92
N PHE A 41 2.38 6.35 3.04
CA PHE A 41 1.39 6.16 1.99
C PHE A 41 0.17 7.04 2.26
N ARG A 42 -0.09 7.95 1.33
CA ARG A 42 -1.19 8.91 1.34
C ARG A 42 -1.99 8.75 0.06
N ARG A 43 -3.23 9.25 0.04
CA ARG A 43 -4.07 9.24 -1.18
C ARG A 43 -3.36 9.75 -2.44
N ASN A 44 -2.48 10.75 -2.32
CA ASN A 44 -1.75 11.30 -3.46
C ASN A 44 -0.60 10.43 -3.97
N ASN A 45 -0.15 9.43 -3.20
CA ASN A 45 0.99 8.59 -3.55
C ASN A 45 0.72 7.08 -3.40
N VAL A 46 -0.54 6.69 -3.14
CA VAL A 46 -0.96 5.29 -2.89
C VAL A 46 -0.74 4.36 -4.07
N HIS A 47 -0.66 4.89 -5.29
CA HIS A 47 -0.38 4.13 -6.50
C HIS A 47 1.11 4.00 -6.81
N LEU A 48 1.99 4.60 -6.00
CA LEU A 48 3.43 4.49 -6.18
C LEU A 48 3.95 3.21 -5.52
N THR A 49 4.73 2.44 -6.28
CA THR A 49 5.49 1.33 -5.72
C THR A 49 6.73 1.86 -5.03
N ARG A 50 7.01 1.37 -3.82
CA ARG A 50 8.23 1.67 -3.07
C ARG A 50 9.13 0.44 -3.13
N SER A 51 10.38 0.68 -3.46
CA SER A 51 11.45 -0.29 -3.33
C SER A 51 12.57 0.38 -2.56
N ASP A 52 13.15 -0.39 -1.67
CA ASP A 52 14.41 -0.05 -1.04
C ASP A 52 15.56 -0.12 -2.08
N ARG A 53 16.60 0.70 -1.89
CA ARG A 53 17.76 0.79 -2.82
C ARG A 53 18.83 -0.24 -2.49
#